data_AF-A0A090T0Q0-F1
#
_entry.id   AF-A0A090T0Q0-F1
#
_cell.length_a   1.000
_cell.length_b   1.000
_cell.length_c   1.000
_cell.angle_alpha   90.00
_cell.angle_beta   90.00
_cell.angle_gamma   90.00
#
_symmetry.space_group_name_H-M   'P 1'
#
loop_
_entity.id
_entity.type
_entity.pdbx_description
1 polymer ?
#
loop_
_entity_poly.entity_id
_entity_poly.type
_entity_poly.pdbx_seq_one_letter_code
_entity_poly.pdbx_strand_id
1 'polypeptide(L)'
;MKQKIFKVSLGLFFTVSIYGCNSDNNNSTDNVSAGDAYSVTAIDGYLKGAEVWLDLNNNFLLDANEPSAISVEGGIATLDVTGIDDPTLYPVVVRAIVGQTIDETEGEITEPFVMSAPAGESAVTPLTTIVHNSMKKDPSLSKEDAVQKLANELGIESDDVLGDFIAGEGKPKAAYAAEQIVSMGALPESPDDLAKAADQTSTESSKFELVVTAVNQDIKEILDTVSDSQTVEEIKQDLAAIPPQVPPTDSDGDGIPDSIDAFDQDPTEWWIATKTISVTMKMILI
;
A
#
# COMPACT_ATOMS: atom_id res chain seq x y z
N MET A 1 63.22 9.02 30.48
CA MET A 1 64.06 7.81 30.26
C MET A 1 63.10 6.70 29.85
N LYS A 2 63.10 6.30 28.56
CA LYS A 2 63.73 5.06 28.03
C LYS A 2 63.25 3.79 28.77
N GLN A 3 62.80 2.69 28.16
CA GLN A 3 62.56 2.24 26.78
C GLN A 3 61.80 0.89 26.88
N LYS A 4 60.88 0.66 25.92
CA LYS A 4 60.51 -0.57 25.18
C LYS A 4 60.81 -1.97 25.79
N ILE A 5 59.90 -2.94 25.55
CA ILE A 5 60.13 -4.07 24.61
C ILE A 5 58.85 -4.89 24.39
N PHE A 6 58.57 -5.10 23.11
CA PHE A 6 57.60 -6.00 22.46
C PHE A 6 57.82 -7.48 22.81
N LYS A 7 56.74 -8.29 22.84
CA LYS A 7 56.80 -9.71 22.47
C LYS A 7 55.63 -10.06 21.54
N VAL A 8 56.02 -10.50 20.35
CA VAL A 8 55.22 -11.12 19.28
C VAL A 8 55.08 -12.62 19.59
N SER A 9 53.92 -13.20 19.34
CA SER A 9 53.66 -14.65 19.25
C SER A 9 52.52 -14.80 18.25
N LEU A 10 52.73 -15.16 16.98
CA LEU A 10 53.16 -16.44 16.38
C LEU A 10 52.23 -17.63 16.67
N GLY A 11 51.07 -17.62 15.99
CA GLY A 11 50.57 -18.69 15.11
C GLY A 11 50.05 -20.00 15.71
N LEU A 12 48.82 -20.39 15.32
CA LEU A 12 48.52 -21.76 14.90
C LEU A 12 47.25 -21.80 14.03
N PHE A 13 47.43 -22.10 12.74
CA PHE A 13 46.37 -22.48 11.81
C PHE A 13 45.94 -23.92 12.12
N PHE A 14 44.64 -24.17 12.26
CA PHE A 14 44.06 -25.51 12.23
C PHE A 14 42.96 -25.55 11.17
N THR A 15 43.34 -25.93 9.95
CA THR A 15 42.41 -26.29 8.89
C THR A 15 42.02 -27.76 9.07
N VAL A 16 40.75 -28.00 9.38
CA VAL A 16 40.17 -29.34 9.46
C VAL A 16 39.43 -29.59 8.14
N SER A 17 40.02 -30.40 7.27
CA SER A 17 39.35 -30.94 6.08
C SER A 17 38.58 -32.18 6.48
N ILE A 18 37.25 -32.06 6.57
CA ILE A 18 36.35 -33.21 6.61
C ILE A 18 36.06 -33.63 5.17
N TYR A 19 36.49 -34.83 4.82
CA TYR A 19 35.96 -35.59 3.68
C TYR A 19 34.81 -36.44 4.21
N GLY A 20 33.59 -36.06 3.83
CA GLY A 20 32.33 -36.72 4.17
C GLY A 20 31.59 -37.19 2.92
N CYS A 21 31.65 -38.51 2.73
CA CYS A 21 30.78 -39.44 2.00
C CYS A 21 29.75 -38.95 0.96
N ASN A 22 29.97 -39.48 -0.24
CA ASN A 22 29.06 -39.72 -1.36
C ASN A 22 27.72 -40.38 -0.98
N SER A 23 26.61 -39.76 -1.38
CA SER A 23 25.32 -40.44 -1.53
C SER A 23 24.59 -39.85 -2.75
N ASP A 24 24.70 -40.54 -3.88
CA ASP A 24 23.87 -40.35 -5.06
C ASP A 24 22.40 -40.54 -4.68
N ASN A 25 21.66 -39.45 -4.58
CA ASN A 25 20.22 -39.43 -4.72
C ASN A 25 19.88 -38.32 -5.70
N ASN A 26 19.53 -38.75 -6.90
CA ASN A 26 19.14 -37.93 -8.03
C ASN A 26 17.82 -37.22 -7.69
N ASN A 27 17.91 -36.02 -7.11
CA ASN A 27 16.81 -35.08 -7.04
C ASN A 27 17.37 -33.75 -7.47
N SER A 28 17.04 -33.34 -8.70
CA SER A 28 17.34 -32.01 -9.23
C SER A 28 16.74 -30.98 -8.29
N THR A 29 17.55 -30.49 -7.35
CA THR A 29 17.30 -29.20 -6.71
C THR A 29 17.73 -28.18 -7.74
N ASP A 30 16.76 -27.61 -8.44
CA ASP A 30 16.95 -26.41 -9.23
C ASP A 30 17.67 -25.38 -8.36
N ASN A 31 18.88 -25.01 -8.79
CA ASN A 31 19.52 -23.79 -8.34
C ASN A 31 18.66 -22.65 -8.91
N VAL A 32 17.64 -22.22 -8.17
CA VAL A 32 17.06 -20.90 -8.39
C VAL A 32 18.15 -19.90 -8.02
N SER A 33 18.75 -19.29 -9.03
CA SER A 33 19.63 -18.15 -8.87
C SER A 33 18.85 -17.08 -8.10
N ALA A 34 19.41 -16.59 -6.99
CA ALA A 34 18.82 -15.49 -6.21
C ALA A 34 18.73 -14.15 -6.97
N GLY A 35 18.98 -14.14 -8.29
CA GLY A 35 18.83 -12.99 -9.18
C GLY A 35 17.53 -12.97 -9.99
N ASP A 36 16.73 -14.05 -9.97
CA ASP A 36 15.52 -14.17 -10.80
C ASP A 36 14.20 -14.13 -9.97
N ALA A 37 14.29 -13.79 -8.68
CA ALA A 37 13.14 -13.71 -7.79
C ALA A 37 12.94 -12.27 -7.28
N TYR A 38 11.72 -11.76 -7.40
CA TYR A 38 11.34 -10.44 -6.88
C TYR A 38 10.25 -10.58 -5.81
N SER A 39 10.51 -10.06 -4.61
CA SER A 39 9.60 -10.18 -3.47
C SER A 39 8.73 -8.94 -3.36
N VAL A 40 7.42 -9.15 -3.29
CA VAL A 40 6.39 -8.13 -3.08
C VAL A 40 5.62 -8.47 -1.81
N THR A 41 5.17 -7.45 -1.08
CA THR A 41 4.28 -7.62 0.08
C THR A 41 2.97 -6.90 -0.17
N ALA A 42 1.84 -7.61 -0.05
CA ALA A 42 0.48 -7.06 -0.12
C ALA A 42 -0.02 -6.70 1.28
N ILE A 43 -0.39 -5.43 1.50
CA ILE A 43 -0.63 -4.88 2.85
C ILE A 43 -1.84 -3.92 2.88
N ASP A 44 -2.95 -4.39 3.43
CA ASP A 44 -3.96 -3.60 4.16
C ASP A 44 -3.79 -3.90 5.67
N GLY A 45 -4.27 -5.05 6.13
CA GLY A 45 -3.46 -6.00 6.90
C GLY A 45 -2.62 -6.88 5.95
N TYR A 46 -1.79 -7.78 6.46
CA TYR A 46 -1.09 -8.69 5.54
C TYR A 46 -2.10 -9.55 4.76
N LEU A 47 -2.10 -9.41 3.43
CA LEU A 47 -3.09 -10.07 2.58
C LEU A 47 -2.58 -11.42 2.10
N LYS A 48 -3.07 -12.50 2.68
CA LYS A 48 -2.75 -13.87 2.27
C LYS A 48 -3.73 -14.34 1.18
N GLY A 49 -3.24 -14.93 0.11
CA GLY A 49 -4.07 -15.44 -0.98
C GLY A 49 -4.50 -14.38 -1.99
N ALA A 50 -3.89 -13.20 -2.01
CA ALA A 50 -4.10 -12.17 -3.03
C ALA A 50 -3.32 -12.51 -4.32
N GLU A 51 -3.84 -12.11 -5.47
CA GLU A 51 -3.11 -12.21 -6.74
C GLU A 51 -2.20 -10.99 -6.90
N VAL A 52 -0.92 -11.23 -7.20
CA VAL A 52 0.11 -10.19 -7.28
C VAL A 52 0.84 -10.32 -8.61
N TRP A 53 1.06 -9.20 -9.30
CA TRP A 53 1.83 -9.20 -10.54
C TRP A 53 2.65 -7.94 -10.76
N LEU A 54 3.69 -8.09 -11.57
CA LEU A 54 4.53 -7.00 -12.04
C LEU A 54 3.94 -6.47 -13.36
N ASP A 55 3.44 -5.23 -13.34
CA ASP A 55 2.78 -4.60 -14.50
C ASP A 55 3.84 -4.02 -15.45
N LEU A 56 4.16 -4.79 -16.49
CA LEU A 56 5.27 -4.49 -17.40
C LEU A 56 4.90 -3.40 -18.41
N ASN A 57 3.61 -3.22 -18.69
CA ASN A 57 3.14 -2.29 -19.72
C ASN A 57 2.36 -1.08 -19.15
N ASN A 58 2.24 -1.00 -17.82
CA ASN A 58 1.60 0.08 -17.07
C ASN A 58 0.09 0.22 -17.35
N ASN A 59 -0.60 -0.90 -17.60
CA ASN A 59 -2.04 -0.94 -17.89
C ASN A 59 -2.91 -1.39 -16.70
N PHE A 60 -2.31 -1.76 -15.56
CA PHE A 60 -2.96 -2.30 -14.37
C PHE A 60 -3.69 -3.62 -14.54
N LEU A 61 -3.60 -4.27 -15.69
CA LEU A 61 -4.20 -5.58 -15.97
C LEU A 61 -3.13 -6.65 -15.83
N LEU A 62 -3.55 -7.89 -15.57
CA LEU A 62 -2.63 -9.03 -15.62
C LEU A 62 -2.57 -9.59 -17.04
N ASP A 63 -1.48 -9.31 -17.74
CA ASP A 63 -1.23 -9.84 -19.08
C ASP A 63 -0.49 -11.19 -19.07
N ALA A 64 -0.64 -11.97 -20.14
CA ALA A 64 -0.12 -13.33 -20.22
C ALA A 64 1.41 -13.45 -20.11
N ASN A 65 2.15 -12.35 -20.31
CA ASN A 65 3.60 -12.28 -20.27
C ASN A 65 4.15 -11.62 -19.00
N GLU A 66 3.31 -11.40 -18.00
CA GLU A 66 3.68 -10.72 -16.77
C GLU A 66 3.93 -11.70 -15.62
N PRO A 67 5.05 -11.53 -14.88
CA PRO A 67 5.30 -12.29 -13.67
C PRO A 67 4.17 -12.11 -12.66
N SER A 68 3.63 -13.22 -12.18
CA SER A 68 2.57 -13.21 -11.17
C SER A 68 2.75 -14.34 -10.15
N ALA A 69 2.19 -14.14 -8.96
CA ALA A 69 2.13 -15.14 -7.91
C ALA A 69 0.92 -14.89 -7.00
N ILE A 70 0.59 -15.88 -6.17
CA ILE A 70 -0.37 -15.71 -5.08
C ILE A 70 0.40 -15.42 -3.79
N SER A 71 0.01 -14.40 -3.05
CA SER A 71 0.62 -14.07 -1.77
C SER A 71 0.36 -15.17 -0.74
N VAL A 72 1.34 -15.40 0.14
CA VAL A 72 1.27 -16.37 1.23
C VAL A 72 1.12 -15.65 2.58
N GLU A 73 1.39 -16.36 3.68
CA GLU A 73 1.41 -15.77 5.03
C GLU A 73 2.35 -14.56 5.11
N GLY A 74 1.93 -13.52 5.82
CA GLY A 74 2.62 -12.23 5.86
C GLY A 74 2.49 -11.41 4.57
N GLY A 75 1.56 -11.76 3.68
CA GLY A 75 1.28 -11.01 2.45
C GLY A 75 2.35 -11.14 1.37
N ILE A 76 3.32 -12.04 1.53
CA ILE A 76 4.50 -12.13 0.67
C ILE A 76 4.16 -12.87 -0.63
N ALA A 77 4.47 -12.29 -1.78
CA ALA A 77 4.46 -12.92 -3.09
C ALA A 77 5.86 -12.87 -3.69
N THR A 78 6.36 -14.02 -4.18
CA THR A 78 7.65 -14.10 -4.88
C THR A 78 7.41 -14.32 -6.36
N LEU A 79 7.72 -13.30 -7.17
CA LEU A 79 7.55 -13.31 -8.62
C LEU A 79 8.82 -13.88 -9.29
N ASP A 80 8.64 -14.78 -10.25
CA ASP A 80 9.72 -15.20 -11.15
C ASP A 80 9.90 -14.13 -12.23
N VAL A 81 10.99 -13.39 -12.11
CA VAL A 81 11.34 -12.28 -13.00
C VAL A 81 12.47 -12.67 -13.97
N THR A 82 12.64 -13.98 -14.22
CA THR A 82 13.63 -14.48 -15.19
C THR A 82 13.45 -13.77 -16.53
N GLY A 83 14.52 -13.11 -17.01
CA GLY A 83 14.51 -12.39 -18.29
C GLY A 83 14.04 -10.94 -18.20
N ILE A 84 13.79 -10.41 -17.01
CA ILE A 84 13.57 -8.98 -16.74
C ILE A 84 14.85 -8.41 -16.13
N ASP A 85 15.45 -7.42 -16.79
CA ASP A 85 16.74 -6.85 -16.39
C ASP A 85 16.68 -6.17 -15.00
N ASP A 86 15.63 -5.40 -14.74
CA ASP A 86 15.39 -4.73 -13.47
C ASP A 86 13.87 -4.66 -13.17
N PRO A 87 13.35 -5.54 -12.30
CA PRO A 87 11.93 -5.56 -11.96
C PRO A 87 11.51 -4.31 -11.17
N THR A 88 12.44 -3.58 -10.54
CA THR A 88 12.10 -2.38 -9.75
C THR A 88 11.66 -1.20 -10.61
N LEU A 89 11.86 -1.27 -11.93
CA LEU A 89 11.44 -0.23 -12.86
C LEU A 89 9.95 -0.28 -13.21
N TYR A 90 9.23 -1.29 -12.73
CA TYR A 90 7.83 -1.54 -13.07
C TYR A 90 6.94 -1.40 -11.83
N PRO A 91 5.70 -0.89 -11.99
CA PRO A 91 4.70 -0.94 -10.94
C PRO A 91 4.32 -2.38 -10.58
N VAL A 92 3.76 -2.53 -9.39
CA VAL A 92 3.24 -3.80 -8.90
C VAL A 92 1.76 -3.62 -8.58
N VAL A 93 0.94 -4.61 -8.89
CA VAL A 93 -0.49 -4.61 -8.64
C VAL A 93 -0.87 -5.83 -7.81
N VAL A 94 -1.83 -5.63 -6.91
CA VAL A 94 -2.38 -6.65 -6.01
C VAL A 94 -3.89 -6.63 -6.14
N ARG A 95 -4.50 -7.80 -6.33
CA ARG A 95 -5.95 -8.00 -6.28
C ARG A 95 -6.33 -8.88 -5.11
N ALA A 96 -7.11 -8.33 -4.18
CA ALA A 96 -7.81 -9.08 -3.16
C ALA A 96 -9.07 -9.74 -3.76
N ILE A 97 -9.26 -11.04 -3.50
CA ILE A 97 -10.28 -11.87 -4.15
C ILE A 97 -11.20 -12.45 -3.07
N VAL A 98 -12.50 -12.19 -3.19
CA VAL A 98 -13.53 -12.72 -2.29
C VAL A 98 -13.50 -14.25 -2.24
N GLY A 99 -13.52 -14.80 -1.02
CA GLY A 99 -13.47 -16.25 -0.79
C GLY A 99 -12.12 -16.91 -1.03
N GLN A 100 -11.07 -16.12 -1.32
CA GLN A 100 -9.69 -16.61 -1.47
C GLN A 100 -8.73 -15.82 -0.58
N THR A 101 -8.81 -14.49 -0.60
CA THR A 101 -7.92 -13.61 0.16
C THR A 101 -8.39 -13.48 1.60
N ILE A 102 -7.43 -13.55 2.52
CA ILE A 102 -7.60 -13.34 3.94
C ILE A 102 -6.70 -12.18 4.33
N ASP A 103 -7.30 -11.13 4.88
CA ASP A 103 -6.60 -10.14 5.66
C ASP A 103 -6.22 -10.73 7.02
N GLU A 104 -4.94 -10.77 7.37
CA GLU A 104 -4.47 -11.37 8.62
C GLU A 104 -4.91 -10.61 9.89
N THR A 105 -5.42 -9.39 9.75
CA THR A 105 -5.96 -8.56 10.84
C THR A 105 -7.48 -8.60 10.91
N GLU A 106 -8.19 -8.59 9.76
CA GLU A 106 -9.66 -8.49 9.70
C GLU A 106 -10.37 -9.81 9.35
N GLY A 107 -9.68 -10.75 8.72
CA GLY A 107 -10.22 -12.05 8.32
C GLY A 107 -10.51 -12.18 6.82
N GLU A 108 -11.51 -12.98 6.46
CA GLU A 108 -11.83 -13.23 5.05
C GLU A 108 -12.36 -11.95 4.38
N ILE A 109 -11.83 -11.65 3.20
CA ILE A 109 -12.28 -10.52 2.39
C ILE A 109 -13.71 -10.77 1.90
N THR A 110 -14.61 -9.83 2.17
CA THR A 110 -16.02 -9.87 1.75
C THR A 110 -16.30 -9.06 0.50
N GLU A 111 -15.51 -8.04 0.21
CA GLU A 111 -15.60 -7.20 -1.00
C GLU A 111 -14.23 -7.14 -1.69
N PRO A 112 -14.16 -7.30 -3.02
CA PRO A 112 -12.89 -7.29 -3.73
C PRO A 112 -12.32 -5.87 -3.81
N PHE A 113 -10.99 -5.77 -3.87
CA PHE A 113 -10.33 -4.50 -4.15
C PHE A 113 -8.98 -4.73 -4.84
N VAL A 114 -8.51 -3.71 -5.54
CA VAL A 114 -7.24 -3.71 -6.25
C VAL A 114 -6.37 -2.56 -5.78
N MET A 115 -5.13 -2.89 -5.46
CA MET A 115 -4.10 -1.96 -5.02
C MET A 115 -2.95 -1.95 -6.02
N SER A 116 -2.20 -0.85 -6.04
CA SER A 116 -0.95 -0.78 -6.79
C SER A 116 0.11 0.00 -6.04
N ALA A 117 1.37 -0.19 -6.42
CA ALA A 117 2.48 0.62 -5.96
C ALA A 117 3.26 1.12 -7.18
N PRO A 118 3.74 2.38 -7.15
CA PRO A 118 4.53 2.91 -8.25
C PRO A 118 5.88 2.18 -8.34
N ALA A 119 6.54 2.28 -9.49
CA ALA A 119 7.87 1.70 -9.69
C ALA A 119 8.85 2.08 -8.55
N GLY A 120 9.65 1.09 -8.14
CA GLY A 120 10.60 1.18 -7.03
C GLY A 120 10.04 0.79 -5.67
N GLU A 121 8.72 0.60 -5.55
CA GLU A 121 8.07 0.15 -4.32
C GLU A 121 7.63 -1.32 -4.42
N SER A 122 7.99 -2.13 -3.42
CA SER A 122 7.62 -3.54 -3.36
C SER A 122 6.58 -3.86 -2.27
N ALA A 123 6.22 -2.87 -1.46
CA ALA A 123 5.08 -2.96 -0.53
C ALA A 123 3.88 -2.30 -1.22
N VAL A 124 2.84 -3.08 -1.49
CA VAL A 124 1.62 -2.63 -2.17
C VAL A 124 0.52 -2.47 -1.13
N THR A 125 0.07 -1.22 -0.96
CA THR A 125 -0.87 -0.81 0.09
C THR A 125 -1.97 0.12 -0.44
N PRO A 126 -3.05 0.36 0.31
CA PRO A 126 -4.04 1.37 -0.06
C PRO A 126 -3.41 2.76 -0.24
N LEU A 127 -2.42 3.10 0.60
CA LEU A 127 -1.69 4.37 0.52
C LEU A 127 -0.81 4.46 -0.73
N THR A 128 -0.05 3.41 -1.06
CA THR A 128 0.75 3.41 -2.30
C THR A 128 -0.12 3.48 -3.54
N THR A 129 -1.35 2.97 -3.47
CA THR A 129 -2.32 3.01 -4.57
C THR A 129 -2.74 4.44 -4.88
N ILE A 130 -3.05 5.23 -3.84
CA ILE A 130 -3.40 6.64 -3.99
C ILE A 130 -2.20 7.46 -4.51
N VAL A 131 -0.99 7.17 -4.02
CA VAL A 131 0.25 7.79 -4.53
C VAL A 131 0.43 7.47 -6.01
N HIS A 132 0.34 6.18 -6.38
CA HIS A 132 0.52 5.75 -7.76
C HIS A 132 -0.52 6.38 -8.69
N ASN A 133 -1.79 6.35 -8.30
CA ASN A 133 -2.87 6.97 -9.07
C ASN A 133 -2.64 8.49 -9.25
N SER A 134 -2.22 9.19 -8.18
CA SER A 134 -1.89 10.63 -8.26
C SER A 134 -0.79 10.91 -9.27
N MET A 135 0.25 10.07 -9.34
CA MET A 135 1.33 10.20 -10.32
C MET A 135 0.89 9.89 -11.75
N LYS A 136 -0.04 8.94 -11.95
CA LYS A 136 -0.62 8.67 -13.27
C LYS A 136 -1.49 9.82 -13.74
N LYS A 137 -2.22 10.42 -12.80
CA LYS A 137 -3.10 11.56 -13.02
C LYS A 137 -2.35 12.89 -13.15
N ASP A 138 -1.11 12.99 -12.70
CA ASP A 138 -0.24 14.12 -13.04
C ASP A 138 1.18 13.60 -13.29
N PRO A 139 1.54 13.29 -14.55
CA PRO A 139 2.87 12.81 -14.89
C PRO A 139 4.00 13.78 -14.56
N SER A 140 3.70 15.05 -14.21
CA SER A 140 4.69 16.01 -13.74
C SER A 140 4.93 15.97 -12.24
N LEU A 141 4.06 15.28 -11.48
CA LEU A 141 4.17 15.11 -10.04
C LEU A 141 5.24 14.06 -9.71
N SER A 142 6.21 14.43 -8.88
CA SER A 142 7.20 13.49 -8.38
C SER A 142 6.58 12.51 -7.37
N LYS A 143 7.21 11.36 -7.16
CA LYS A 143 6.77 10.40 -6.13
C LYS A 143 6.80 11.03 -4.74
N GLU A 144 7.84 11.81 -4.47
CA GLU A 144 8.02 12.51 -3.20
C GLU A 144 6.94 13.57 -2.96
N ASP A 145 6.57 14.35 -3.98
CA ASP A 145 5.49 15.33 -3.87
C ASP A 145 4.12 14.66 -3.71
N ALA A 146 3.89 13.54 -4.41
CA ALA A 146 2.66 12.74 -4.26
C ALA A 146 2.54 12.16 -2.84
N VAL A 147 3.64 11.64 -2.29
CA VAL A 147 3.72 11.18 -0.89
C VAL A 147 3.42 12.32 0.07
N GLN A 148 4.06 13.48 -0.10
CA GLN A 148 3.85 14.62 0.78
C GLN A 148 2.42 15.16 0.72
N LYS A 149 1.81 15.15 -0.48
CA LYS A 149 0.39 15.49 -0.66
C LYS A 149 -0.51 14.56 0.15
N LEU A 150 -0.37 13.25 -0.02
CA LEU A 150 -1.19 12.27 0.69
C LEU A 150 -0.98 12.33 2.22
N ALA A 151 0.28 12.47 2.66
CA ALA A 151 0.62 12.63 4.07
C ALA A 151 -0.13 13.81 4.71
N ASN A 152 -0.15 14.96 4.02
CA ASN A 152 -0.87 16.15 4.48
C ASN A 152 -2.39 15.97 4.49
N GLU A 153 -2.94 15.28 3.47
CA GLU A 153 -4.37 14.99 3.35
C GLU A 153 -4.87 14.09 4.48
N LEU A 154 -4.05 13.13 4.92
CA LEU A 154 -4.37 12.20 6.01
C LEU A 154 -3.94 12.71 7.40
N GLY A 155 -3.00 13.66 7.48
CA GLY A 155 -2.40 14.06 8.75
C GLY A 155 -1.48 12.99 9.34
N ILE A 156 -0.71 12.32 8.48
CA ILE A 156 0.30 11.32 8.87
C ILE A 156 1.70 11.79 8.47
N GLU A 157 2.74 11.13 8.99
CA GLU A 157 4.12 11.41 8.59
C GLU A 157 4.37 10.92 7.15
N SER A 158 5.12 11.69 6.36
CA SER A 158 5.39 11.35 4.96
C SER A 158 6.18 10.06 4.80
N ASP A 159 7.09 9.77 5.73
CA ASP A 159 7.87 8.53 5.79
C ASP A 159 6.98 7.30 6.07
N ASP A 160 5.72 7.51 6.47
CA ASP A 160 4.77 6.46 6.79
C ASP A 160 3.82 6.09 5.64
N VAL A 161 3.83 6.86 4.56
CA VAL A 161 2.94 6.67 3.39
C VAL A 161 3.34 5.46 2.55
N LEU A 162 4.66 5.25 2.37
CA LEU A 162 5.21 4.15 1.57
C LEU A 162 5.79 3.05 2.47
N GLY A 163 5.97 1.87 1.89
CA GLY A 163 6.56 0.73 2.59
C GLY A 163 5.59 -0.03 3.48
N ASP A 164 6.15 -0.90 4.32
CA ASP A 164 5.39 -1.73 5.26
C ASP A 164 5.15 -0.96 6.57
N PHE A 165 3.89 -0.57 6.79
CA PHE A 165 3.46 0.13 8.00
C PHE A 165 3.10 -0.80 9.17
N ILE A 166 3.10 -2.12 8.98
CA ILE A 166 2.83 -3.11 10.03
C ILE A 166 4.14 -3.57 10.67
N ALA A 167 5.22 -3.63 9.89
CA ALA A 167 6.52 -4.12 10.34
C ALA A 167 7.10 -3.34 11.54
N GLY A 168 7.94 -4.04 12.32
CA GLY A 168 8.64 -3.46 13.46
C GLY A 168 7.70 -3.08 14.60
N GLU A 169 7.78 -1.83 15.07
CA GLU A 169 6.85 -1.29 16.07
C GLU A 169 5.47 -0.94 15.45
N GLY A 170 5.41 -0.85 14.11
CA GLY A 170 4.24 -0.43 13.34
C GLY A 170 4.08 1.09 13.28
N LYS A 171 3.33 1.55 12.28
CA LYS A 171 2.98 2.95 12.03
C LYS A 171 1.46 3.08 12.15
N PRO A 172 0.91 3.18 13.37
CA PRO A 172 -0.51 2.93 13.62
C PRO A 172 -1.46 3.89 12.93
N LYS A 173 -1.06 5.16 12.71
CA LYS A 173 -1.88 6.11 11.94
C LYS A 173 -1.96 5.74 10.45
N ALA A 174 -0.84 5.29 9.87
CA ALA A 174 -0.83 4.83 8.47
C ALA A 174 -1.60 3.53 8.30
N ALA A 175 -1.46 2.59 9.25
CA ALA A 175 -2.24 1.35 9.28
C ALA A 175 -3.75 1.63 9.35
N TYR A 176 -4.16 2.51 10.28
CA TYR A 176 -5.56 2.94 10.39
C TYR A 176 -6.06 3.62 9.12
N ALA A 177 -5.27 4.52 8.54
CA ALA A 177 -5.66 5.18 7.29
C ALA A 177 -5.86 4.16 6.15
N ALA A 178 -4.94 3.20 6.00
CA ALA A 178 -5.04 2.15 4.99
C ALA A 178 -6.32 1.32 5.15
N GLU A 179 -6.58 0.82 6.36
CA GLU A 179 -7.79 0.05 6.71
C GLU A 179 -9.06 0.85 6.41
N GLN A 180 -9.10 2.13 6.80
CA GLN A 180 -10.28 2.96 6.56
C GLN A 180 -10.51 3.27 5.08
N ILE A 181 -9.45 3.45 4.29
CA ILE A 181 -9.55 3.61 2.82
C ILE A 181 -10.24 2.40 2.19
N VAL A 182 -9.91 1.19 2.65
CA VAL A 182 -10.55 -0.04 2.16
C VAL A 182 -11.98 -0.16 2.69
N SER A 183 -12.19 -0.04 4.00
CA SER A 183 -13.51 -0.22 4.62
C SER A 183 -14.57 0.77 4.13
N MET A 184 -14.15 1.98 3.73
CA MET A 184 -15.02 3.01 3.17
C MET A 184 -15.24 2.86 1.66
N GLY A 185 -14.69 1.80 1.02
CA GLY A 185 -14.90 1.51 -0.39
C GLY A 185 -14.19 2.48 -1.33
N ALA A 186 -13.09 3.11 -0.91
CA ALA A 186 -12.40 4.12 -1.71
C ALA A 186 -11.53 3.52 -2.83
N LEU A 187 -11.22 2.22 -2.76
CA LEU A 187 -10.39 1.55 -3.76
C LEU A 187 -11.23 0.92 -4.88
N PRO A 188 -10.67 0.81 -6.10
CA PRO A 188 -11.35 0.12 -7.19
C PRO A 188 -11.48 -1.38 -6.91
N GLU A 189 -12.63 -1.95 -7.26
CA GLU A 189 -12.94 -3.37 -7.05
C GLU A 189 -12.27 -4.31 -8.06
N SER A 190 -11.86 -3.77 -9.23
CA SER A 190 -11.30 -4.56 -10.33
C SER A 190 -10.10 -3.90 -11.00
N PRO A 191 -9.24 -4.68 -11.69
CA PRO A 191 -8.11 -4.15 -12.45
C PRO A 191 -8.54 -3.14 -13.54
N ASP A 192 -9.65 -3.41 -14.21
CA ASP A 192 -10.23 -2.50 -15.21
C ASP A 192 -10.67 -1.17 -14.59
N ASP A 193 -11.24 -1.19 -13.38
CA ASP A 193 -11.67 0.03 -12.70
C ASP A 193 -10.49 0.82 -12.17
N LEU A 194 -9.42 0.15 -11.70
CA LEU A 194 -8.16 0.81 -11.37
C LEU A 194 -7.52 1.46 -12.60
N ALA A 195 -7.53 0.77 -13.75
CA ALA A 195 -7.02 1.34 -15.00
C ALA A 195 -7.80 2.59 -15.42
N LYS A 196 -9.14 2.57 -15.33
CA LYS A 196 -9.98 3.74 -15.60
C LYS A 196 -9.78 4.86 -14.58
N ALA A 197 -9.58 4.53 -13.30
CA ALA A 197 -9.29 5.51 -12.25
C ALA A 197 -7.94 6.22 -12.49
N ALA A 198 -6.97 5.53 -13.11
CA ALA A 198 -5.67 6.08 -13.45
C ALA A 198 -5.62 6.80 -14.81
N ASP A 199 -6.64 6.66 -15.65
CA ASP A 199 -6.75 7.33 -16.95
C ASP A 199 -7.36 8.74 -16.78
N GLN A 200 -6.52 9.77 -16.92
CA GLN A 200 -6.92 11.19 -16.84
C GLN A 200 -8.10 11.57 -17.77
N THR A 201 -8.36 10.80 -18.82
CA THR A 201 -9.44 11.06 -19.78
C THR A 201 -10.76 10.40 -19.40
N SER A 202 -10.73 9.50 -18.42
CA SER A 202 -11.88 8.77 -17.90
C SER A 202 -12.61 9.60 -16.84
N THR A 203 -13.94 9.51 -16.83
CA THR A 203 -14.78 10.04 -15.75
C THR A 203 -14.47 9.37 -14.41
N GLU A 204 -14.12 8.09 -14.43
CA GLU A 204 -13.78 7.31 -13.24
C GLU A 204 -12.55 7.86 -12.53
N SER A 205 -11.61 8.48 -13.26
CA SER A 205 -10.45 9.13 -12.64
C SER A 205 -10.86 10.32 -11.80
N SER A 206 -11.86 11.09 -12.23
CA SER A 206 -12.41 12.18 -11.43
C SER A 206 -13.17 11.63 -10.23
N LYS A 207 -14.02 10.61 -10.42
CA LYS A 207 -14.77 9.97 -9.33
C LYS A 207 -13.84 9.44 -8.23
N PHE A 208 -12.82 8.68 -8.62
CA PHE A 208 -11.82 8.12 -7.69
C PHE A 208 -11.14 9.21 -6.85
N GLU A 209 -10.68 10.30 -7.48
CA GLU A 209 -10.06 11.40 -6.73
C GLU A 209 -11.03 12.05 -5.74
N LEU A 210 -12.30 12.23 -6.11
CA LEU A 210 -13.29 12.84 -5.23
C LEU A 210 -13.59 11.96 -4.02
N VAL A 211 -13.81 10.65 -4.25
CA VAL A 211 -14.04 9.67 -3.18
C VAL A 211 -12.84 9.62 -2.24
N VAL A 212 -11.63 9.46 -2.79
CA VAL A 212 -10.39 9.44 -1.99
C VAL A 212 -10.20 10.73 -1.21
N THR A 213 -10.47 11.89 -1.80
CA THR A 213 -10.33 13.18 -1.10
C THR A 213 -11.28 13.27 0.09
N ALA A 214 -12.55 12.87 -0.09
CA ALA A 214 -13.54 12.88 0.97
C ALA A 214 -13.19 11.90 2.10
N VAL A 215 -12.81 10.68 1.74
CA VAL A 215 -12.39 9.64 2.69
C VAL A 215 -11.14 10.08 3.46
N ASN A 216 -10.14 10.63 2.77
CA ASN A 216 -8.92 11.15 3.41
C ASN A 216 -9.27 12.26 4.41
N GLN A 217 -10.22 13.14 4.09
CA GLN A 217 -10.64 14.21 4.99
C GLN A 217 -11.30 13.64 6.25
N ASP A 218 -12.22 12.68 6.12
CA ASP A 218 -12.87 12.05 7.28
C ASP A 218 -11.86 11.28 8.16
N ILE A 219 -10.92 10.56 7.53
CA ILE A 219 -9.80 9.91 8.23
C ILE A 219 -8.96 10.94 8.98
N LYS A 220 -8.60 12.05 8.32
CA LYS A 220 -7.80 13.11 8.93
C LYS A 220 -8.50 13.76 10.13
N GLU A 221 -9.79 14.03 10.03
CA GLU A 221 -10.59 14.56 11.16
C GLU A 221 -10.46 13.65 12.39
N ILE A 222 -10.39 12.33 12.20
CA ILE A 222 -10.17 11.35 13.26
C ILE A 222 -8.71 11.35 13.73
N LEU A 223 -7.75 11.26 12.81
CA LEU A 223 -6.33 11.16 13.14
C LEU A 223 -5.80 12.41 13.85
N ASP A 224 -6.37 13.59 13.59
CA ASP A 224 -6.05 14.84 14.29
C ASP A 224 -6.51 14.85 15.76
N THR A 225 -7.41 13.95 16.15
CA THR A 225 -7.80 13.77 17.57
C THR A 225 -6.77 12.98 18.37
N VAL A 226 -5.90 12.23 17.69
CA VAL A 226 -4.87 11.38 18.31
C VAL A 226 -3.53 12.09 18.28
N SER A 227 -2.90 12.23 19.45
CA SER A 227 -1.70 13.07 19.60
C SER A 227 -0.43 12.33 19.18
N ASP A 228 0.40 12.97 18.36
CA ASP A 228 1.72 12.44 17.96
C ASP A 228 2.72 12.36 19.13
N SER A 229 2.38 12.92 20.29
CA SER A 229 3.22 12.83 21.51
C SER A 229 3.04 11.52 22.28
N GLN A 230 2.06 10.70 21.90
CA GLN A 230 1.76 9.42 22.53
C GLN A 230 2.73 8.33 22.07
N THR A 231 2.83 7.26 22.86
CA THR A 231 3.54 6.06 22.43
C THR A 231 2.74 5.32 21.36
N VAL A 232 3.43 4.49 20.56
CA VAL A 232 2.80 3.67 19.52
C VAL A 232 1.63 2.83 20.06
N GLU A 233 1.78 2.24 21.25
CA GLU A 233 0.75 1.41 21.87
C GLU A 233 -0.46 2.21 22.36
N GLU A 234 -0.24 3.44 22.85
CA GLU A 234 -1.34 4.35 23.21
C GLU A 234 -2.11 4.80 21.96
N ILE A 235 -1.41 5.10 20.86
CA ILE A 235 -2.04 5.44 19.58
C ILE A 235 -2.88 4.25 19.07
N LYS A 236 -2.33 3.02 19.09
CA LYS A 236 -3.08 1.81 18.72
C LYS A 236 -4.34 1.64 19.57
N GLN A 237 -4.23 1.88 20.88
CA GLN A 237 -5.36 1.76 21.79
C GLN A 237 -6.44 2.81 21.52
N ASP A 238 -6.06 4.07 21.29
CA ASP A 238 -7.00 5.14 20.99
C ASP A 238 -7.71 4.91 19.66
N LEU A 239 -6.97 4.49 18.62
CA LEU A 239 -7.55 4.17 17.30
C LEU A 239 -8.46 2.94 17.37
N ALA A 240 -8.08 1.88 18.11
CA ALA A 240 -8.92 0.70 18.29
C ALA A 240 -10.20 0.96 19.11
N ALA A 241 -10.25 2.05 19.87
CA ALA A 241 -11.44 2.47 20.62
C ALA A 241 -12.44 3.25 19.75
N ILE A 242 -12.03 3.67 18.55
CA ILE A 242 -12.90 4.35 17.60
C ILE A 242 -13.81 3.31 16.97
N PRO A 243 -15.14 3.51 16.97
CA PRO A 243 -16.05 2.56 16.35
C PRO A 243 -15.71 2.43 14.85
N PRO A 244 -15.85 1.23 14.26
CA PRO A 244 -15.66 1.05 12.82
C PRO A 244 -16.49 2.07 12.05
N GLN A 245 -15.87 2.72 11.06
CA GLN A 245 -16.63 3.60 10.18
C GLN A 245 -17.58 2.74 9.36
N VAL A 246 -18.81 3.21 9.22
CA VAL A 246 -19.77 2.55 8.34
C VAL A 246 -19.47 3.04 6.94
N PRO A 247 -19.30 2.14 5.94
CA PRO A 247 -19.15 2.58 4.56
C PRO A 247 -20.27 3.55 4.22
N PRO A 248 -19.95 4.66 3.56
CA PRO A 248 -20.91 5.73 3.36
C PRO A 248 -22.01 5.22 2.41
N THR A 249 -23.25 5.69 2.61
CA THR A 249 -24.37 5.28 1.76
C THR A 249 -24.19 5.91 0.38
N ASP A 250 -24.45 5.12 -0.66
CA ASP A 250 -24.54 5.53 -2.06
C ASP A 250 -25.92 5.07 -2.56
N SER A 251 -26.87 6.01 -2.56
CA SER A 251 -28.29 5.75 -2.76
C SER A 251 -28.65 5.51 -4.22
N ASP A 252 -27.92 6.10 -5.16
CA ASP A 252 -28.16 5.94 -6.60
C ASP A 252 -27.19 4.99 -7.30
N GLY A 253 -26.13 4.57 -6.59
CA GLY A 253 -25.19 3.54 -7.03
C GLY A 253 -24.21 4.04 -8.09
N ASP A 254 -23.95 5.35 -8.11
CA ASP A 254 -23.04 5.96 -9.07
C ASP A 254 -21.56 5.90 -8.61
N GLY A 255 -21.30 5.43 -7.38
CA GLY A 255 -19.99 5.30 -6.78
C GLY A 255 -19.52 6.53 -6.02
N ILE A 256 -20.33 7.59 -5.93
CA ILE A 256 -20.09 8.76 -5.09
C ILE A 256 -21.01 8.70 -3.87
N PRO A 257 -20.48 8.74 -2.63
CA PRO A 257 -21.34 8.66 -1.47
C PRO A 257 -22.28 9.86 -1.27
N ASP A 258 -23.50 9.61 -0.76
CA ASP A 258 -24.57 10.60 -0.48
C ASP A 258 -24.09 11.78 0.37
N SER A 259 -23.10 11.54 1.25
CA SER A 259 -22.56 12.58 2.13
C SER A 259 -21.81 13.68 1.37
N ILE A 260 -21.33 13.35 0.19
CA ILE A 260 -20.60 14.27 -0.69
C ILE A 260 -21.31 14.47 -2.02
N ASP A 261 -22.30 13.67 -2.40
CA ASP A 261 -23.06 13.89 -3.63
C ASP A 261 -24.29 14.79 -3.44
N ALA A 262 -24.32 15.91 -4.16
CA ALA A 262 -25.48 16.80 -4.21
C ALA A 262 -26.64 16.22 -5.05
N PHE A 263 -26.38 15.17 -5.83
CA PHE A 263 -27.31 14.48 -6.70
C PHE A 263 -27.52 13.02 -6.31
N ASP A 264 -27.51 12.72 -5.01
CA ASP A 264 -27.63 11.40 -4.35
C ASP A 264 -28.82 10.49 -4.76
N GLN A 265 -29.63 10.89 -5.73
CA GLN A 265 -30.76 10.13 -6.27
C GLN A 265 -30.76 10.08 -7.82
N ASP A 266 -29.73 10.60 -8.49
CA ASP A 266 -29.59 10.63 -9.96
C ASP A 266 -28.22 10.08 -10.39
N PRO A 267 -28.15 8.80 -10.81
CA PRO A 267 -26.88 8.12 -11.08
C PRO A 267 -26.15 8.63 -12.34
N THR A 268 -26.67 9.67 -12.99
CA THR A 268 -26.09 10.28 -14.20
C THR A 268 -25.47 11.65 -13.94
N GLU A 269 -25.66 12.21 -12.74
CA GLU A 269 -25.14 13.51 -12.34
C GLU A 269 -24.50 13.36 -10.96
N TRP A 270 -23.34 13.98 -10.74
CA TRP A 270 -22.68 13.98 -9.43
C TRP A 270 -22.03 15.34 -9.19
N TRP A 271 -22.12 15.85 -7.97
CA TRP A 271 -21.49 17.12 -7.59
C TRP A 271 -21.14 17.15 -6.11
N ILE A 272 -19.95 17.64 -5.77
CA ILE A 272 -19.57 17.76 -4.37
C ILE A 272 -20.42 18.80 -3.64
N ALA A 273 -21.33 18.34 -2.79
CA ALA A 273 -21.95 19.17 -1.78
C ALA A 273 -20.83 19.69 -0.86
N THR A 274 -20.53 20.99 -0.90
CA THR A 274 -19.50 21.56 -0.03
C THR A 274 -19.90 21.32 1.42
N LYS A 275 -19.19 20.42 2.12
CA LYS A 275 -19.24 20.26 3.58
C LYS A 275 -18.97 21.66 4.15
N THR A 276 -20.02 22.36 4.58
CA THR A 276 -19.91 23.78 4.94
C THR A 276 -19.02 23.90 6.17
N ILE A 277 -17.77 24.32 5.95
CA ILE A 277 -16.81 24.59 7.02
C ILE A 277 -17.30 25.82 7.78
N SER A 278 -17.78 25.62 9.02
CA SER A 278 -18.05 26.71 9.96
C SER A 278 -16.73 27.18 10.60
N VAL A 279 -15.79 27.67 9.79
CA VAL A 279 -14.65 28.44 10.32
C VAL A 279 -15.16 29.84 10.62
N THR A 280 -15.27 30.16 11.91
CA THR A 280 -15.60 31.50 12.38
C THR A 280 -14.42 32.43 12.06
N MET A 281 -14.33 32.92 10.82
CA MET A 281 -13.37 33.95 10.45
C MET A 281 -13.91 35.29 10.92
N LYS A 282 -13.48 35.70 12.12
CA LYS A 282 -13.73 37.03 12.67
C LYS A 282 -12.98 38.04 11.80
N MET A 283 -13.67 38.61 10.80
CA MET A 283 -13.17 39.77 10.05
C MET A 283 -12.85 40.88 11.05
N ILE A 284 -11.56 41.17 11.22
CA ILE A 284 -11.11 42.44 11.75
C ILE A 284 -11.05 43.37 10.54
N LEU A 285 -12.01 44.30 10.46
CA LEU A 285 -11.85 45.49 9.62
C LEU A 285 -10.71 46.34 10.19
N ILE A 286 -9.76 46.71 9.34
CA ILE A 286 -9.01 47.96 9.43
C ILE A 286 -9.02 48.60 8.04
#